data_AF-A0A7C7G9Y5-F1
#
_entry.id   AF-A0A7C7G9Y5-F1
#
_cell.length_a   1.000
_cell.length_b   1.000
_cell.length_c   1.000
_cell.angle_alpha   90.00
_cell.angle_beta   90.00
_cell.angle_gamma   90.00
#
_symmetry.space_group_name_H-M   'P 1'
#
loop_
_entity.id
_entity.type
_entity.pdbx_description
1 polymer ?
#
loop_
_entity_poly.entity_id
_entity_poly.type
_entity_poly.pdbx_seq_one_letter_code
_entity_poly.pdbx_strand_id
1 'polypeptide(L)'
;MNFSYSKMIFLGLISVLVVVFFLMLSFHFRIASDDFHITLLIREHDLLSFLKLPYLEWSGRWASFMLRYFVFSLPESFSGYNITTLLYYTANYSLFTFSIYLLITNTLTKFFVLTTRKIIILCYAFIFLLSFFFITFYANESWFWITGSANYLQGIILSCLGMALILDKKINFPYLIIIGISFLYIGGAAEPYSFVLIVSMLSILAYHKFYEKQTLTNLMNSPFIRKMSVALICILISSGLNFMAPGNWERKKTINKTENSAIFEKGMSTNMWSEAKRFATSIPKKRALCFLIFSLCWIQFGYSLRKFRNDFSISLQSPVKKITLLFLLAVFISMLPTVLAFGNLGPVRTWTHISFFLTVYASCLCCYAGYKLNISEKLATSGFYLNSLGCIAILIIFISYQYPRVSAYSEAVDQRIDYLKTLNNKGQKETVALTPLPKSGFLTSAEIQGDQNGLRNQSLKRLLELNFDIKKNEQ
;
A
#
# COMPACT_ATOMS: atom_id res chain seq x y z
N MET A 1 20.95 9.01 -19.32
CA MET A 1 20.06 10.11 -19.79
C MET A 1 20.50 11.45 -19.24
N ASN A 2 20.58 12.49 -20.06
CA ASN A 2 20.85 13.87 -19.62
C ASN A 2 19.58 14.70 -19.76
N PHE A 3 18.95 15.02 -18.63
CA PHE A 3 17.90 16.05 -18.56
C PHE A 3 18.59 17.42 -18.43
N SER A 4 18.01 18.47 -19.01
CA SER A 4 18.49 19.83 -18.77
C SER A 4 18.35 20.20 -17.31
N TYR A 5 19.17 21.13 -16.82
CA TYR A 5 19.09 21.64 -15.44
C TYR A 5 17.68 22.13 -15.09
N SER A 6 17.02 22.85 -16.01
CA SER A 6 15.64 23.29 -15.84
C SER A 6 14.67 22.12 -15.60
N LYS A 7 14.73 21.04 -16.40
CA LYS A 7 13.87 19.86 -16.21
C LYS A 7 14.14 19.16 -14.88
N MET A 8 15.40 19.14 -14.43
CA MET A 8 15.75 18.59 -13.11
C MET A 8 15.17 19.43 -11.97
N ILE A 9 15.14 20.76 -12.09
CA ILE A 9 14.53 21.64 -11.08
C ILE A 9 13.03 21.33 -10.92
N PHE A 10 12.29 21.20 -12.02
CA PHE A 10 10.86 20.85 -11.98
C PHE A 10 10.61 19.48 -11.35
N LEU A 11 11.37 18.46 -11.75
CA LEU A 11 11.28 17.13 -11.14
C LEU A 11 11.64 17.14 -9.65
N GLY A 12 12.67 17.92 -9.28
CA GLY A 12 13.08 18.10 -7.88
C GLY A 12 11.98 18.77 -7.06
N LEU A 13 11.37 19.84 -7.58
CA LEU A 13 10.27 20.54 -6.91
C LEU A 13 9.06 19.64 -6.70
N ILE A 14 8.66 18.87 -7.71
CA ILE A 14 7.60 17.84 -7.56
C ILE A 14 7.97 16.87 -6.45
N SER A 15 9.20 16.36 -6.43
CA SER A 15 9.67 15.40 -5.42
C SER A 15 9.63 15.98 -4.01
N VAL A 16 10.07 17.23 -3.83
CA VAL A 16 10.01 17.93 -2.54
C VAL A 16 8.56 18.08 -2.08
N LEU A 17 7.65 18.49 -2.97
CA LEU A 17 6.23 18.61 -2.64
C LEU A 17 5.59 17.25 -2.29
N VAL A 18 6.00 16.16 -2.93
CA VAL A 18 5.58 14.79 -2.55
C VAL A 18 6.00 14.48 -1.12
N VAL A 19 7.26 14.76 -0.76
CA VAL A 19 7.78 14.54 0.59
C VAL A 19 7.02 15.38 1.62
N VAL A 20 6.83 16.68 1.34
CA VAL A 20 6.04 17.57 2.22
C VAL A 20 4.63 17.04 2.41
N PHE A 21 3.95 16.61 1.34
CA PHE A 21 2.60 16.09 1.40
C PHE A 21 2.48 14.86 2.33
N PHE A 22 3.37 13.88 2.18
CA PHE A 22 3.33 12.67 3.00
C PHE A 22 3.79 12.89 4.44
N LEU A 23 4.79 13.75 4.68
CA LEU A 23 5.25 14.08 6.03
C LEU A 23 4.18 14.86 6.80
N MET A 24 3.52 15.82 6.15
CA MET A 24 2.40 16.56 6.74
C MET A 24 1.29 15.60 7.18
N LEU A 25 0.85 14.67 6.33
CA LEU A 25 -0.18 13.70 6.70
C LEU A 25 0.29 12.77 7.84
N SER A 26 1.52 12.28 7.77
CA SER A 26 2.10 11.42 8.82
C SER A 26 2.18 12.12 10.18
N PHE A 27 2.55 13.40 10.19
CA PHE A 27 2.71 14.21 11.42
C PHE A 27 1.38 14.43 12.14
N HIS A 28 0.31 14.66 11.38
CA HIS A 28 -1.04 14.86 11.92
C HIS A 28 -1.81 13.56 12.15
N PHE A 29 -1.22 12.39 11.89
CA PHE A 29 -1.87 11.12 12.21
C PHE A 29 -2.04 10.94 13.71
N ARG A 30 -3.21 10.44 14.11
CA ARG A 30 -3.54 9.97 15.45
C ARG A 30 -4.15 8.59 15.33
N ILE A 31 -3.94 7.73 16.33
CA ILE A 31 -4.36 6.33 16.30
C ILE A 31 -5.84 6.24 15.91
N ALA A 32 -6.14 5.45 14.88
CA ALA A 32 -7.50 5.23 14.44
C ALA A 32 -8.29 4.49 15.52
N SER A 33 -9.60 4.73 15.62
CA SER A 33 -10.42 4.13 16.67
C SER A 33 -10.46 2.60 16.60
N ASP A 34 -10.32 2.05 15.39
CA ASP A 34 -10.27 0.61 15.16
C ASP A 34 -8.97 -0.04 15.65
N ASP A 35 -7.91 0.75 15.86
CA ASP A 35 -6.64 0.25 16.38
C ASP A 35 -6.61 0.24 17.93
N PHE A 36 -7.53 0.93 18.63
CA PHE A 36 -7.55 0.96 20.10
C PHE A 36 -7.59 -0.43 20.73
N HIS A 37 -8.45 -1.32 20.23
CA HIS A 37 -8.54 -2.68 20.76
C HIS A 37 -7.24 -3.47 20.54
N ILE A 38 -6.63 -3.32 19.35
CA ILE A 38 -5.37 -3.97 19.04
C ILE A 38 -4.24 -3.42 19.92
N THR A 39 -4.17 -2.11 20.12
CA THR A 39 -3.19 -1.48 21.01
C THR A 39 -3.32 -1.99 22.44
N LEU A 40 -4.55 -2.19 22.92
CA LEU A 40 -4.81 -2.74 24.26
C LEU A 40 -4.30 -4.18 24.38
N LEU A 41 -4.63 -5.04 23.42
CA LEU A 41 -4.14 -6.42 23.40
C LEU A 41 -2.60 -6.50 23.36
N ILE A 42 -1.94 -5.56 22.66
CA ILE A 42 -0.47 -5.50 22.61
C ILE A 42 0.13 -5.09 23.97
N ARG A 43 -0.57 -4.28 24.77
CA ARG A 43 -0.14 -3.94 26.14
C ARG A 43 -0.32 -5.10 27.12
N GLU A 44 -1.34 -5.93 26.89
CA GLU A 44 -1.73 -7.01 27.80
C GLU A 44 -1.02 -8.34 27.53
N HIS A 45 -0.36 -8.47 26.37
CA HIS A 45 0.23 -9.73 25.92
C HIS A 45 1.63 -9.53 25.33
N ASP A 46 2.53 -10.49 25.59
CA ASP A 46 3.79 -10.60 24.85
C ASP A 46 3.55 -10.91 23.36
N LEU A 47 4.60 -10.80 22.53
CA LEU A 47 4.51 -10.99 21.08
C LEU A 47 3.87 -12.34 20.68
N LEU A 48 4.26 -13.44 21.32
CA LEU A 48 3.76 -14.77 20.94
C LEU A 48 2.31 -14.95 21.37
N SER A 49 1.97 -14.50 22.58
CA SER A 49 0.61 -14.49 23.11
C SER A 49 -0.30 -13.63 22.24
N PHE A 50 0.14 -12.42 21.87
CA PHE A 50 -0.57 -11.51 20.98
C PHE A 50 -0.76 -12.09 19.59
N LEU A 51 0.22 -12.79 19.02
CA LEU A 51 0.08 -13.41 17.70
C LEU A 51 -0.84 -14.63 17.71
N LYS A 52 -0.82 -15.41 18.79
CA LYS A 52 -1.63 -16.62 18.94
C LYS A 52 -3.12 -16.30 18.97
N LEU A 53 -3.54 -15.25 19.68
CA LEU A 53 -4.94 -14.84 19.80
C LEU A 53 -5.64 -14.64 18.43
N PRO A 54 -5.23 -13.68 17.58
CA PRO A 54 -5.87 -13.49 16.28
C PRO A 54 -5.66 -14.70 15.36
N TYR A 55 -4.54 -15.43 15.46
CA TYR A 55 -4.32 -16.61 14.63
C TYR A 55 -5.37 -17.71 14.90
N LEU A 56 -5.76 -17.90 16.16
CA LEU A 56 -6.76 -18.88 16.55
C LEU A 56 -8.20 -18.38 16.39
N GLU A 57 -8.45 -17.09 16.59
CA GLU A 57 -9.82 -16.57 16.76
C GLU A 57 -10.31 -15.67 15.62
N TRP A 58 -9.42 -15.11 14.80
CA TRP A 58 -9.81 -14.04 13.85
C TRP A 58 -9.23 -14.12 12.43
N SER A 59 -7.91 -14.28 12.29
CA SER A 59 -7.26 -14.21 10.98
C SER A 59 -5.84 -14.75 11.01
N GLY A 60 -5.48 -15.52 9.99
CA GLY A 60 -4.13 -16.05 9.78
C GLY A 60 -3.07 -15.03 9.34
N ARG A 61 -3.39 -13.73 9.30
CA ARG A 61 -2.50 -12.66 8.81
C ARG A 61 -1.37 -12.31 9.78
N TRP A 62 -0.66 -13.33 10.25
CA TRP A 62 0.34 -13.28 11.32
C TRP A 62 1.42 -12.22 11.06
N ALA A 63 1.89 -12.07 9.82
CA ALA A 63 2.96 -11.13 9.50
C ALA A 63 2.50 -9.67 9.65
N SER A 64 1.23 -9.40 9.31
CA SER A 64 0.64 -8.08 9.50
C SER A 64 0.46 -7.75 10.99
N PHE A 65 0.01 -8.72 11.80
CA PHE A 65 -0.12 -8.55 13.25
C PHE A 65 1.23 -8.34 13.90
N MET A 66 2.25 -9.10 13.49
CA MET A 66 3.62 -8.95 13.98
C MET A 66 4.15 -7.53 13.74
N LEU A 67 3.91 -6.95 12.55
CA LEU A 67 4.28 -5.57 12.29
C LEU A 67 3.54 -4.59 13.20
N ARG A 68 2.23 -4.79 13.42
CA ARG A 68 1.44 -3.94 14.32
C ARG A 68 1.94 -4.01 15.76
N TYR A 69 2.32 -5.20 16.23
CA TYR A 69 2.95 -5.39 17.53
C TYR A 69 4.16 -4.49 17.67
N PHE A 70 5.12 -4.59 16.75
CA PHE A 70 6.34 -3.76 16.81
C PHE A 70 6.08 -2.25 16.73
N VAL A 71 5.03 -1.82 16.03
CA VAL A 71 4.67 -0.39 15.95
C VAL A 71 4.01 0.08 17.25
N PHE A 72 3.13 -0.71 17.86
CA PHE A 72 2.38 -0.28 19.04
C PHE A 72 2.99 -0.71 20.39
N SER A 73 4.00 -1.56 20.41
CA SER A 73 4.68 -1.98 21.64
C SER A 73 5.74 -0.98 22.14
N LEU A 74 6.18 -0.05 21.29
CA LEU A 74 7.25 0.90 21.62
C LEU A 74 6.82 2.02 22.58
N PRO A 75 5.62 2.62 22.47
CA PRO A 75 5.24 3.75 23.32
C PRO A 75 4.78 3.32 24.72
N GLU A 76 5.37 3.93 25.76
CA GLU A 76 4.92 3.78 27.14
C GLU A 76 3.66 4.62 27.43
N SER A 77 3.50 5.76 26.75
CA SER A 77 2.37 6.67 26.95
C SER A 77 1.51 6.80 25.69
N PHE A 78 0.25 7.21 25.87
CA PHE A 78 -0.68 7.39 24.75
C PHE A 78 -0.20 8.46 23.74
N SER A 79 0.43 9.54 24.22
CA SER A 79 1.00 10.57 23.34
C SER A 79 2.22 10.07 22.55
N GLY A 80 2.96 9.10 23.10
CA GLY A 80 4.11 8.49 22.42
C GLY A 80 3.74 7.78 21.11
N TYR A 81 2.49 7.35 20.95
CA TYR A 81 2.02 6.78 19.68
C TYR A 81 2.11 7.77 18.52
N ASN A 82 1.99 9.08 18.76
CA ASN A 82 2.11 10.08 17.68
C ASN A 82 3.49 10.03 17.02
N ILE A 83 4.55 9.89 17.81
CA ILE A 83 5.93 9.80 17.31
C ILE A 83 6.14 8.47 16.57
N THR A 84 5.74 7.36 17.18
CA THR A 84 5.98 6.04 16.57
C THR A 84 5.21 5.86 15.27
N THR A 85 4.01 6.42 15.17
CA THR A 85 3.23 6.38 13.93
C THR A 85 3.80 7.29 12.84
N LEU A 86 4.31 8.48 13.19
CA LEU A 86 5.09 9.33 12.28
C LEU A 86 6.32 8.60 11.73
N LEU A 87 7.09 7.94 12.61
CA LEU A 87 8.27 7.17 12.22
C LEU A 87 7.89 5.99 11.31
N TYR A 88 6.82 5.27 11.64
CA TYR A 88 6.30 4.17 10.83
C TYR A 88 5.95 4.61 9.41
N TYR A 89 5.15 5.66 9.24
CA TYR A 89 4.76 6.11 7.90
C TYR A 89 5.94 6.70 7.12
N THR A 90 6.82 7.45 7.78
CA THR A 90 8.04 7.98 7.15
C THR A 90 8.96 6.84 6.68
N ALA A 91 9.13 5.80 7.50
CA ALA A 91 9.89 4.62 7.14
C ALA A 91 9.25 3.87 5.96
N ASN A 92 7.92 3.71 5.95
CA ASN A 92 7.21 3.06 4.85
C ASN A 92 7.36 3.80 3.52
N TYR A 93 7.21 5.12 3.50
CA TYR A 93 7.34 5.90 2.27
C TYR A 93 8.78 5.96 1.77
N SER A 94 9.73 6.04 2.69
CA SER A 94 11.17 5.95 2.37
C SER A 94 11.51 4.59 1.77
N LEU A 95 11.07 3.51 2.41
CA LEU A 95 11.28 2.14 1.94
C LEU A 95 10.60 1.91 0.59
N PHE A 96 9.38 2.42 0.39
CA PHE A 96 8.67 2.25 -0.87
C PHE A 96 9.36 3.01 -2.01
N THR A 97 9.72 4.27 -1.77
CA THR A 97 10.46 5.08 -2.75
C THR A 97 11.79 4.41 -3.11
N PHE A 98 12.53 3.92 -2.11
CA PHE A 98 13.77 3.18 -2.31
C PHE A 98 13.55 1.89 -3.12
N SER A 99 12.50 1.13 -2.80
CA SER A 99 12.15 -0.11 -3.49
C SER A 99 11.81 0.12 -4.96
N ILE A 100 11.03 1.17 -5.27
CA ILE A 100 10.73 1.56 -6.66
C ILE A 100 11.98 2.08 -7.37
N TYR A 101 12.81 2.89 -6.70
CA TYR A 101 14.09 3.35 -7.24
C TYR A 101 14.99 2.18 -7.66
N LEU A 102 15.15 1.17 -6.79
CA LEU A 102 15.91 -0.03 -7.10
C LEU A 102 15.26 -0.84 -8.22
N LEU A 103 13.94 -1.00 -8.19
CA LEU A 103 13.20 -1.74 -9.21
C LEU A 103 13.38 -1.14 -10.60
N ILE A 104 13.23 0.18 -10.73
CA ILE A 104 13.48 0.90 -11.99
C ILE A 104 14.94 0.73 -12.40
N THR A 105 15.90 0.97 -11.50
CA THR A 105 17.34 0.87 -11.79
C THR A 105 17.73 -0.52 -12.29
N ASN A 106 17.27 -1.58 -11.62
CA ASN A 106 17.61 -2.96 -11.97
C ASN A 106 16.88 -3.41 -13.23
N THR A 107 15.67 -2.92 -13.48
CA THR A 107 14.96 -3.15 -14.76
C THR A 107 15.70 -2.49 -15.92
N LEU A 108 16.10 -1.22 -15.78
CA LEU A 108 16.92 -0.50 -16.76
C LEU A 108 18.25 -1.21 -17.03
N THR A 109 18.94 -1.62 -15.98
CA THR A 109 20.24 -2.29 -16.11
C THR A 109 20.11 -3.67 -16.76
N LYS A 110 19.08 -4.44 -16.40
CA LYS A 110 18.89 -5.81 -16.90
C LYS A 110 18.40 -5.86 -18.34
N PHE A 111 17.41 -5.05 -18.69
CA PHE A 111 16.74 -5.13 -19.99
C PHE A 111 17.18 -4.07 -20.99
N PHE A 112 17.78 -2.97 -20.52
CA PHE A 112 18.09 -1.83 -21.36
C PHE A 112 19.59 -1.48 -21.35
N VAL A 113 20.41 -2.07 -20.45
CA VAL A 113 21.85 -1.78 -20.29
C VAL A 113 22.12 -0.27 -20.09
N LEU A 114 21.14 0.45 -19.52
CA LEU A 114 21.21 1.90 -19.38
C LEU A 114 21.64 2.33 -17.99
N THR A 115 22.60 3.25 -17.95
CA THR A 115 22.91 4.04 -16.76
C THR A 115 22.27 5.43 -16.87
N THR A 116 21.44 5.77 -15.90
CA THR A 116 20.79 7.08 -15.79
C THR A 116 21.22 7.75 -14.50
N ARG A 117 21.22 9.09 -14.46
CA ARG A 117 21.52 9.83 -13.24
C ARG A 117 20.55 9.37 -12.14
N LYS A 118 21.10 8.90 -11.02
CA LYS A 118 20.34 8.31 -9.90
C LYS A 118 19.21 9.24 -9.41
N ILE A 119 19.47 10.55 -9.38
CA ILE A 119 18.48 11.57 -8.98
C ILE A 119 17.23 11.59 -9.88
N ILE A 120 17.36 11.32 -11.18
CA ILE A 120 16.22 11.27 -12.09
C ILE A 120 15.35 10.06 -11.74
N ILE A 121 15.96 8.90 -11.54
CA ILE A 121 15.24 7.68 -11.15
C ILE A 121 14.53 7.89 -9.81
N LEU A 122 15.18 8.57 -8.86
CA LEU A 122 14.57 8.92 -7.57
C LEU A 122 13.33 9.81 -7.75
N CYS A 123 13.39 10.83 -8.60
CA CYS A 123 12.22 11.68 -8.90
C CYS A 123 11.07 10.87 -9.52
N TYR A 124 11.36 9.94 -10.44
CA TYR A 124 10.34 9.06 -11.01
C TYR A 124 9.79 8.05 -9.99
N ALA A 125 10.57 7.64 -8.98
CA ALA A 125 10.07 6.84 -7.87
C ALA A 125 9.05 7.62 -7.01
N PHE A 126 9.29 8.91 -6.74
CA PHE A 126 8.30 9.78 -6.08
C PHE A 126 7.04 9.98 -6.92
N ILE A 127 7.18 10.18 -8.23
CA ILE A 127 6.04 10.30 -9.15
C ILE A 127 5.23 9.00 -9.18
N PHE A 128 5.89 7.83 -9.16
CA PHE A 128 5.22 6.53 -9.07
C PHE A 128 4.43 6.41 -7.77
N LEU A 129 5.07 6.71 -6.63
CA LEU A 129 4.46 6.68 -5.30
C LEU A 129 3.17 7.51 -5.26
N LEU A 130 3.24 8.73 -5.80
CA LEU A 130 2.11 9.66 -5.81
C LEU A 130 1.00 9.23 -6.78
N SER A 131 1.38 8.71 -7.95
CA SER A 131 0.41 8.12 -8.91
C SER A 131 -0.35 6.98 -8.23
N PHE A 132 0.35 6.09 -7.53
CA PHE A 132 -0.25 4.99 -6.81
C PHE A 132 -1.18 5.47 -5.69
N PHE A 133 -0.76 6.45 -4.90
CA PHE A 133 -1.60 7.03 -3.85
C PHE A 133 -2.93 7.57 -4.40
N PHE A 134 -2.90 8.35 -5.49
CA PHE A 134 -4.12 8.97 -6.02
C PHE A 134 -5.09 7.96 -6.65
N ILE A 135 -4.60 6.87 -7.23
CA ILE A 135 -5.48 5.82 -7.77
C ILE A 135 -5.89 4.77 -6.73
N THR A 136 -5.27 4.77 -5.53
CA THR A 136 -5.61 3.82 -4.47
C THR A 136 -7.06 3.95 -4.03
N PHE A 137 -7.82 2.87 -4.18
CA PHE A 137 -9.15 2.74 -3.61
C PHE A 137 -9.09 2.90 -2.08
N TYR A 138 -9.93 3.78 -1.52
CA TYR A 138 -9.96 4.06 -0.08
C TYR A 138 -8.56 4.35 0.51
N ALA A 139 -7.80 5.24 -0.15
CA ALA A 139 -6.42 5.54 0.25
C ALA A 139 -6.23 5.88 1.74
N ASN A 140 -7.21 6.49 2.42
CA ASN A 140 -7.16 6.74 3.86
C ASN A 140 -7.02 5.44 4.68
N GLU A 141 -7.76 4.38 4.31
CA GLU A 141 -7.71 3.07 4.98
C GLU A 141 -6.49 2.25 4.58
N SER A 142 -5.93 2.43 3.39
CA SER A 142 -4.77 1.63 2.95
C SER A 142 -3.42 2.28 3.25
N TRP A 143 -3.35 3.61 3.33
CA TRP A 143 -2.09 4.35 3.51
C TRP A 143 -1.92 4.95 4.90
N PHE A 144 -3.01 5.36 5.55
CA PHE A 144 -3.01 6.09 6.82
C PHE A 144 -3.93 5.41 7.84
N TRP A 145 -3.97 4.08 7.83
CA TRP A 145 -4.51 3.25 8.90
C TRP A 145 -3.54 2.10 9.08
N ILE A 146 -2.96 1.95 10.26
CA ILE A 146 -1.84 1.02 10.49
C ILE A 146 -2.25 -0.42 10.21
N THR A 147 -3.45 -0.80 10.62
CA THR A 147 -4.00 -2.12 10.29
C THR A 147 -4.14 -2.33 8.78
N GLY A 148 -4.62 -1.33 8.04
CA GLY A 148 -4.77 -1.42 6.59
C GLY A 148 -3.45 -1.37 5.84
N SER A 149 -2.52 -0.49 6.23
CA SER A 149 -1.20 -0.40 5.61
C SER A 149 -0.35 -1.64 5.85
N ALA A 150 -0.41 -2.22 7.06
CA ALA A 150 0.24 -3.50 7.35
C ALA A 150 -0.34 -4.64 6.50
N ASN A 151 -1.66 -4.69 6.30
CA ASN A 151 -2.27 -5.75 5.51
C ASN A 151 -2.03 -5.60 4.01
N TYR A 152 -2.17 -4.39 3.47
CA TYR A 152 -2.35 -4.20 2.03
C TYR A 152 -1.19 -3.44 1.37
N LEU A 153 -0.61 -2.46 2.05
CA LEU A 153 0.44 -1.63 1.47
C LEU A 153 1.83 -2.26 1.66
N GLN A 154 2.12 -2.79 2.84
CA GLN A 154 3.45 -3.30 3.18
C GLN A 154 3.86 -4.49 2.29
N GLY A 155 2.91 -5.37 1.96
CA GLY A 155 3.16 -6.46 1.00
C GLY A 155 3.60 -5.96 -0.38
N ILE A 156 3.06 -4.83 -0.85
CA ILE A 156 3.43 -4.21 -2.13
C ILE A 156 4.82 -3.57 -2.04
N ILE A 157 5.14 -2.92 -0.91
CA ILE A 157 6.46 -2.32 -0.68
C ILE A 157 7.53 -3.43 -0.72
N LEU A 158 7.32 -4.50 0.04
CA LEU A 158 8.25 -5.62 0.14
C LEU A 158 8.33 -6.44 -1.15
N SER A 159 7.25 -6.53 -1.93
CA SER A 159 7.32 -7.17 -3.25
C SER A 159 8.16 -6.35 -4.22
N CYS A 160 8.05 -5.02 -4.20
CA CYS A 160 8.90 -4.16 -5.03
C CYS A 160 10.38 -4.33 -4.66
N LEU A 161 10.70 -4.36 -3.36
CA LEU A 161 12.06 -4.60 -2.86
C LEU A 161 12.57 -5.99 -3.28
N GLY A 162 11.80 -7.03 -2.97
CA GLY A 162 12.15 -8.41 -3.28
C GLY A 162 12.35 -8.63 -4.78
N MET A 163 11.45 -8.10 -5.62
CA MET A 163 11.57 -8.17 -7.08
C MET A 163 12.77 -7.39 -7.59
N ALA A 164 13.07 -6.22 -7.02
CA ALA A 164 14.27 -5.47 -7.38
C ALA A 164 15.55 -6.27 -7.10
N LEU A 165 15.63 -6.94 -5.94
CA LEU A 165 16.78 -7.79 -5.59
C LEU A 165 16.85 -9.07 -6.42
N ILE A 166 15.71 -9.66 -6.82
CA ILE A 166 15.65 -10.78 -7.77
C ILE A 166 16.22 -10.37 -9.14
N LEU A 167 15.93 -9.15 -9.60
CA LEU A 167 16.43 -8.64 -10.88
C LEU A 167 17.91 -8.26 -10.86
N ASP A 168 18.49 -7.99 -9.69
CA ASP A 168 19.92 -7.72 -9.55
C ASP A 168 20.75 -8.93 -10.04
N LYS A 169 21.87 -8.66 -10.71
CA LYS A 169 22.81 -9.70 -11.18
C LYS A 169 23.60 -10.32 -10.02
N LYS A 170 23.85 -9.59 -8.94
CA LYS A 170 24.67 -10.04 -7.81
C LYS A 170 23.89 -11.00 -6.91
N ILE A 171 24.47 -12.16 -6.60
CA ILE A 171 23.92 -13.09 -5.60
C ILE A 171 24.74 -12.99 -4.31
N ASN A 172 24.18 -12.32 -3.31
CA ASN A 172 24.80 -12.19 -2.00
C ASN A 172 23.87 -12.78 -0.94
N PHE A 173 24.42 -13.45 0.07
CA PHE A 173 23.63 -14.07 1.13
C PHE A 173 22.68 -13.09 1.84
N PRO A 174 23.08 -11.84 2.19
CA PRO A 174 22.15 -10.85 2.73
C PRO A 174 20.96 -10.54 1.80
N TYR A 175 21.14 -10.59 0.49
CA TYR A 175 20.03 -10.37 -0.46
C TYR A 175 19.03 -11.52 -0.40
N LEU A 176 19.50 -12.76 -0.24
CA LEU A 176 18.61 -13.92 -0.09
C LEU A 176 17.78 -13.82 1.19
N ILE A 177 18.37 -13.34 2.29
CA ILE A 177 17.64 -13.08 3.54
C ILE A 177 16.55 -12.02 3.33
N ILE A 178 16.89 -10.88 2.72
CA ILE A 178 15.93 -9.80 2.49
C ILE A 178 14.80 -10.26 1.56
N ILE A 179 15.12 -11.03 0.51
CA ILE A 179 14.12 -11.66 -0.35
C ILE A 179 13.24 -12.61 0.48
N GLY A 180 13.82 -13.49 1.28
CA GLY A 180 13.08 -14.43 2.11
C GLY A 180 12.10 -13.74 3.06
N ILE A 181 12.58 -12.74 3.83
CA ILE A 181 11.74 -11.94 4.73
C ILE A 181 10.63 -11.21 3.97
N SER A 182 10.94 -10.61 2.82
CA SER A 182 9.96 -9.90 1.99
C SER A 182 8.82 -10.83 1.57
N PHE A 183 9.14 -12.02 1.07
CA PHE A 183 8.15 -12.97 0.57
C PHE A 183 7.44 -13.77 1.66
N LEU A 184 8.08 -13.99 2.82
CA LEU A 184 7.41 -14.46 4.03
C LEU A 184 6.34 -13.46 4.47
N TYR A 185 6.66 -12.16 4.51
CA TYR A 185 5.69 -11.15 4.90
C TYR A 185 4.48 -11.12 3.95
N ILE A 186 4.72 -11.13 2.64
CA ILE A 186 3.64 -11.05 1.63
C ILE A 186 2.66 -12.21 1.79
N GLY A 187 3.16 -13.45 1.92
CA GLY A 187 2.31 -14.63 2.12
C GLY A 187 1.50 -14.58 3.43
N GLY A 188 2.07 -13.98 4.47
CA GLY A 188 1.49 -13.91 5.81
C GLY A 188 0.62 -12.68 6.05
N ALA A 189 0.42 -11.80 5.07
CA ALA A 189 -0.32 -10.54 5.24
C ALA A 189 -1.43 -10.31 4.20
N ALA A 190 -1.20 -10.65 2.93
CA ALA A 190 -2.06 -10.23 1.82
C ALA A 190 -2.41 -11.39 0.87
N GLU A 191 -3.47 -12.16 1.17
CA GLU A 191 -3.81 -13.39 0.43
C GLU A 191 -4.08 -13.16 -1.08
N PRO A 192 -4.88 -12.16 -1.48
CA PRO A 192 -5.16 -11.91 -2.90
C PRO A 192 -3.89 -11.57 -3.68
N TYR A 193 -2.99 -10.83 -3.05
CA TYR A 193 -1.76 -10.36 -3.68
C TYR A 193 -0.70 -11.45 -3.72
N SER A 194 -0.56 -12.25 -2.66
CA SER A 194 0.38 -13.36 -2.61
C SER A 194 0.07 -14.40 -3.68
N PHE A 195 -1.22 -14.68 -3.91
CA PHE A 195 -1.67 -15.61 -4.94
C PHE A 195 -1.22 -15.19 -6.35
N VAL A 196 -1.34 -13.89 -6.69
CA VAL A 196 -0.84 -13.37 -7.98
C VAL A 196 0.65 -13.60 -8.14
N LEU A 197 1.44 -13.33 -7.09
CA LEU A 197 2.89 -13.50 -7.14
C LEU A 197 3.29 -14.98 -7.27
N ILE A 198 2.62 -15.88 -6.55
CA ILE A 198 2.84 -17.34 -6.67
C ILE A 198 2.57 -17.80 -8.10
N VAL A 199 1.40 -17.48 -8.66
CA VAL A 199 1.03 -17.88 -10.03
C VAL A 199 2.01 -17.29 -11.05
N SER A 200 2.42 -16.03 -10.87
CA SER A 200 3.39 -15.37 -11.75
C SER A 200 4.76 -16.04 -11.71
N MET A 201 5.28 -16.34 -10.52
CA MET A 201 6.59 -17.00 -10.34
C MET A 201 6.59 -18.43 -10.89
N LEU A 202 5.52 -19.19 -10.63
CA LEU A 202 5.34 -20.53 -11.20
C LEU A 202 5.29 -20.48 -12.72
N SER A 203 4.60 -19.50 -13.29
CA SER A 203 4.53 -19.31 -14.75
C SER A 203 5.90 -19.00 -15.36
N ILE A 204 6.71 -18.17 -14.71
CA ILE A 204 8.08 -17.85 -15.16
C ILE A 204 8.99 -19.09 -15.07
N LEU A 205 8.91 -19.86 -13.98
CA LEU A 205 9.67 -21.11 -13.84
C LEU A 205 9.26 -22.15 -14.89
N ALA A 206 7.96 -22.31 -15.13
CA ALA A 206 7.43 -23.20 -16.15
C ALA A 206 7.90 -22.79 -17.55
N TYR A 207 7.91 -21.50 -17.86
CA TYR A 207 8.44 -20.98 -19.12
C TYR A 207 9.91 -21.39 -19.33
N HIS A 208 10.80 -21.15 -18.37
CA HIS A 208 12.21 -21.52 -18.53
C HIS A 208 12.43 -23.05 -18.61
N LYS A 209 11.66 -23.85 -17.87
CA LYS A 209 11.78 -25.32 -17.91
C LYS A 209 11.26 -25.91 -19.21
N PHE A 210 10.04 -25.55 -19.61
CA PHE A 210 9.33 -26.22 -20.70
C PHE A 210 9.55 -25.57 -22.06
N TYR A 211 9.66 -24.23 -22.11
CA TYR A 211 9.80 -23.51 -23.38
C TYR A 211 11.28 -23.37 -23.78
N GLU A 212 12.15 -22.94 -22.85
CA GLU A 212 13.60 -22.83 -23.13
C GLU A 212 14.33 -24.18 -23.02
N LYS A 213 13.62 -25.27 -22.67
CA LYS A 213 14.15 -26.64 -22.53
C LYS A 213 15.41 -26.73 -21.66
N GLN A 214 15.53 -25.88 -20.64
CA GLN A 214 16.66 -25.92 -19.73
C GLN A 214 16.59 -27.14 -18.83
N THR A 215 17.72 -27.84 -18.65
CA THR A 215 17.83 -28.88 -17.62
C THR A 215 17.69 -28.25 -16.23
N LEU A 216 17.24 -29.03 -15.24
CA LEU A 216 17.05 -28.52 -13.87
C LEU A 216 18.34 -27.95 -13.28
N THR A 217 19.48 -28.58 -13.56
CA THR A 217 20.81 -28.13 -13.14
C THR A 217 21.16 -26.77 -13.74
N ASN A 218 20.92 -26.59 -15.05
CA ASN A 218 21.21 -25.32 -15.73
C ASN A 218 20.28 -24.19 -15.25
N LEU A 219 19.01 -24.52 -15.00
CA LEU A 219 18.03 -23.58 -14.45
C LEU A 219 18.48 -23.06 -13.08
N MET A 220 18.91 -23.96 -12.20
CA MET A 220 19.35 -23.60 -10.84
C MET A 220 20.72 -22.92 -10.79
N ASN A 221 21.51 -22.98 -11.86
CA ASN A 221 22.75 -22.20 -11.95
C ASN A 221 22.49 -20.70 -12.22
N SER A 222 21.30 -20.33 -12.69
CA SER A 222 20.93 -18.93 -12.91
C SER A 222 20.69 -18.19 -11.58
N PRO A 223 21.41 -17.09 -11.29
CA PRO A 223 21.19 -16.29 -10.08
C PRO A 223 19.75 -15.78 -9.94
N PHE A 224 19.11 -15.44 -11.07
CA PHE A 224 17.72 -14.98 -11.10
C PHE A 224 16.76 -16.08 -10.63
N ILE A 225 16.93 -17.30 -11.15
CA ILE A 225 16.10 -18.45 -10.78
C ILE A 225 16.32 -18.78 -9.30
N ARG A 226 17.55 -18.86 -8.81
CA ARG A 226 17.83 -19.17 -7.39
C ARG A 226 17.12 -18.21 -6.44
N LYS A 227 17.21 -16.91 -6.71
CA LYS A 227 16.53 -15.87 -5.93
C LYS A 227 15.01 -16.00 -6.00
N MET A 228 14.48 -16.26 -7.20
CA MET A 228 13.04 -16.47 -7.40
C MET A 228 12.52 -17.74 -6.72
N SER A 229 13.31 -18.81 -6.68
CA SER A 229 12.98 -20.04 -5.95
C SER A 229 12.94 -19.81 -4.44
N VAL A 230 13.89 -19.05 -3.89
CA VAL A 230 13.85 -18.65 -2.47
C VAL A 230 12.58 -17.85 -2.18
N ALA A 231 12.27 -16.85 -3.02
CA ALA A 231 11.04 -16.07 -2.90
C ALA A 231 9.79 -16.96 -2.93
N LEU A 232 9.71 -17.89 -3.88
CA LEU A 232 8.59 -18.81 -4.06
C LEU A 232 8.41 -19.75 -2.86
N ILE A 233 9.49 -20.33 -2.34
CA ILE A 233 9.44 -21.19 -1.16
C ILE A 233 8.92 -20.40 0.06
N CYS A 234 9.48 -19.21 0.29
CA CYS A 234 9.08 -18.35 1.41
C CYS A 234 7.59 -17.92 1.33
N ILE A 235 7.13 -17.48 0.16
CA ILE A 235 5.72 -17.08 0.00
C ILE A 235 4.76 -18.27 0.11
N LEU A 236 5.14 -19.46 -0.36
CA LEU A 236 4.32 -20.68 -0.22
C LEU A 236 4.22 -21.11 1.24
N ILE A 237 5.33 -21.16 1.98
CA ILE A 237 5.33 -21.52 3.41
C ILE A 237 4.44 -20.55 4.19
N SER A 238 4.65 -19.24 4.01
CA SER A 238 3.91 -18.24 4.77
C SER A 238 2.43 -18.17 4.38
N SER A 239 2.10 -18.32 3.09
CA SER A 239 0.71 -18.42 2.65
C SER A 239 0.04 -19.68 3.20
N GLY A 240 0.76 -20.81 3.25
CA GLY A 240 0.28 -22.05 3.86
C GLY A 240 -0.08 -21.85 5.34
N LEU A 241 0.80 -21.23 6.11
CA LEU A 241 0.53 -20.88 7.51
C LEU A 241 -0.69 -19.96 7.64
N ASN A 242 -0.81 -18.95 6.78
CA ASN A 242 -1.97 -18.06 6.79
C ASN A 242 -3.28 -18.81 6.48
N PHE A 243 -3.31 -19.65 5.44
CA PHE A 243 -4.51 -20.40 5.07
C PHE A 243 -4.92 -21.46 6.10
N MET A 244 -3.96 -22.07 6.80
CA MET A 244 -4.22 -23.09 7.83
C MET A 244 -4.66 -22.51 9.19
N ALA A 245 -4.69 -21.18 9.35
CA ALA A 245 -5.05 -20.57 10.62
C ALA A 245 -6.53 -20.82 11.01
N PRO A 246 -6.81 -21.39 12.20
CA PRO A 246 -8.18 -21.65 12.66
C PRO A 246 -9.05 -20.39 12.71
N GLY A 247 -8.45 -19.23 13.00
CA GLY A 247 -9.15 -17.96 13.11
C GLY A 247 -9.86 -17.53 11.82
N ASN A 248 -9.39 -17.98 10.66
CA ASN A 248 -10.08 -17.71 9.39
C ASN A 248 -11.49 -18.36 9.37
N TRP A 249 -11.64 -19.53 9.99
CA TRP A 249 -12.92 -20.23 10.09
C TRP A 249 -13.81 -19.67 11.18
N GLU A 250 -13.25 -19.29 12.32
CA GLU A 250 -14.02 -18.61 13.38
C GLU A 250 -14.57 -17.28 12.88
N ARG A 251 -13.75 -16.47 12.20
CA ARG A 251 -14.22 -15.23 11.58
C ARG A 251 -15.34 -15.47 10.56
N LYS A 252 -15.24 -16.52 9.75
CA LYS A 252 -16.31 -16.88 8.80
C LYS A 252 -17.61 -17.23 9.53
N LYS A 253 -17.54 -17.97 10.65
CA LYS A 253 -18.72 -18.27 11.49
C LYS A 253 -19.33 -17.01 12.08
N THR A 254 -18.52 -16.08 12.58
CA THR A 254 -19.00 -14.81 13.17
C THR A 254 -19.68 -13.92 12.13
N ILE A 255 -19.13 -13.85 10.92
CA ILE A 255 -19.76 -13.12 9.79
C ILE A 255 -21.11 -13.75 9.43
N ASN A 256 -21.21 -15.08 9.43
CA ASN A 256 -22.46 -15.77 9.10
C ASN A 256 -23.52 -15.69 10.21
N LYS A 257 -23.11 -15.58 11.49
CA LYS A 257 -24.00 -15.56 12.66
C LYS A 257 -24.55 -14.18 13.00
N THR A 258 -23.83 -13.11 12.68
CA THR A 258 -24.35 -11.76 12.90
C THR A 258 -25.45 -11.51 11.87
N GLU A 259 -26.65 -11.09 12.30
CA GLU A 259 -27.80 -10.68 11.45
C GLU A 259 -27.45 -9.58 10.41
N ASN A 260 -26.22 -9.09 10.46
CA ASN A 260 -25.55 -8.42 9.35
C ASN A 260 -25.40 -9.29 8.11
N SER A 261 -25.67 -10.60 8.10
CA SER A 261 -25.76 -11.38 6.86
C SER A 261 -26.70 -10.70 5.86
N ALA A 262 -27.84 -10.13 6.30
CA ALA A 262 -28.73 -9.39 5.41
C ALA A 262 -28.15 -8.06 4.91
N ILE A 263 -27.26 -7.37 5.65
CA ILE A 263 -26.60 -6.11 5.24
C ILE A 263 -25.34 -6.39 4.42
N PHE A 264 -24.62 -7.46 4.75
CA PHE A 264 -23.45 -7.97 4.05
C PHE A 264 -23.88 -8.61 2.72
N GLU A 265 -24.96 -9.39 2.68
CA GLU A 265 -25.60 -9.97 1.49
C GLU A 265 -26.37 -8.91 0.68
N LYS A 266 -27.09 -7.96 1.29
CA LYS A 266 -27.69 -6.82 0.53
C LYS A 266 -26.61 -5.90 -0.07
N GLY A 267 -25.44 -5.80 0.55
CA GLY A 267 -24.29 -5.03 0.05
C GLY A 267 -23.36 -5.79 -0.91
N MET A 268 -23.49 -7.12 -0.98
CA MET A 268 -22.69 -8.02 -1.81
C MET A 268 -23.64 -8.75 -2.76
N SER A 269 -23.87 -8.11 -3.90
CA SER A 269 -24.69 -8.68 -4.96
C SER A 269 -24.08 -10.00 -5.45
N THR A 270 -24.88 -11.05 -5.48
CA THR A 270 -24.54 -12.34 -6.10
C THR A 270 -24.41 -12.25 -7.63
N ASN A 271 -24.80 -11.12 -8.25
CA ASN A 271 -24.70 -10.92 -9.68
C ASN A 271 -23.34 -10.28 -10.02
N MET A 272 -22.60 -10.85 -10.96
CA MET A 272 -21.35 -10.29 -11.49
C MET A 272 -21.51 -8.82 -11.98
N TRP A 273 -22.68 -8.46 -12.49
CA TRP A 273 -23.02 -7.06 -12.85
C TRP A 273 -23.09 -6.14 -11.62
N SER A 274 -23.57 -6.69 -10.50
CA SER A 274 -23.42 -6.22 -9.11
C SER A 274 -22.08 -5.56 -8.84
N GLU A 275 -21.12 -6.46 -8.89
CA GLU A 275 -19.74 -6.25 -8.53
C GLU A 275 -18.99 -5.40 -9.57
N ALA A 276 -19.30 -5.56 -10.86
CA ALA A 276 -18.75 -4.71 -11.92
C ALA A 276 -19.18 -3.24 -11.75
N LYS A 277 -20.47 -3.00 -11.45
CA LYS A 277 -20.98 -1.65 -11.15
C LYS A 277 -20.28 -1.08 -9.92
N ARG A 278 -20.17 -1.87 -8.84
CA ARG A 278 -19.47 -1.48 -7.62
C ARG A 278 -18.02 -1.10 -7.87
N PHE A 279 -17.31 -1.87 -8.69
CA PHE A 279 -15.95 -1.58 -9.10
C PHE A 279 -15.86 -0.23 -9.82
N ALA A 280 -16.69 -0.03 -10.85
CA ALA A 280 -16.71 1.21 -11.64
C ALA A 280 -17.08 2.45 -10.81
N THR A 281 -18.02 2.34 -9.87
CA THR A 281 -18.42 3.46 -9.00
C THR A 281 -17.39 3.75 -7.90
N SER A 282 -16.59 2.76 -7.51
CA SER A 282 -15.57 2.91 -6.47
C SER A 282 -14.27 3.55 -6.97
N ILE A 283 -14.07 3.66 -8.29
CA ILE A 283 -12.93 4.36 -8.87
C ILE A 283 -12.94 5.80 -8.33
N PRO A 284 -11.83 6.30 -7.75
CA PRO A 284 -11.81 7.60 -7.12
C PRO A 284 -11.81 8.71 -8.18
N LYS A 285 -12.95 8.99 -8.83
CA LYS A 285 -13.08 9.83 -10.05
C LYS A 285 -12.30 11.17 -9.96
N LYS A 286 -12.42 11.89 -8.85
CA LYS A 286 -11.70 13.16 -8.63
C LYS A 286 -10.17 12.99 -8.54
N ARG A 287 -9.70 11.87 -7.97
CA ARG A 287 -8.27 11.54 -7.86
C ARG A 287 -7.74 10.82 -9.10
N ALA A 288 -8.61 10.20 -9.89
CA ALA A 288 -8.25 9.54 -11.14
C ALA A 288 -7.65 10.53 -12.16
N LEU A 289 -8.17 11.76 -12.22
CA LEU A 289 -7.56 12.82 -13.04
C LEU A 289 -6.13 13.15 -12.56
N CYS A 290 -5.93 13.24 -11.25
CA CYS A 290 -4.60 13.48 -10.66
C CYS A 290 -3.64 12.34 -11.04
N PHE A 291 -4.09 11.09 -10.89
CA PHE A 291 -3.35 9.90 -11.31
C PHE A 291 -2.93 9.96 -12.79
N LEU A 292 -3.83 10.37 -13.69
CA LEU A 292 -3.50 10.50 -15.11
C LEU A 292 -2.40 11.54 -15.33
N ILE A 293 -2.50 12.71 -14.72
CA ILE A 293 -1.51 13.80 -14.85
C ILE A 293 -0.12 13.36 -14.36
N PHE A 294 -0.03 12.69 -13.21
CA PHE A 294 1.25 12.13 -12.74
C PHE A 294 1.77 11.01 -13.65
N SER A 295 0.87 10.18 -14.20
CA SER A 295 1.25 9.11 -15.13
C SER A 295 1.83 9.66 -16.45
N LEU A 296 1.37 10.82 -16.92
CA LEU A 296 1.89 11.46 -18.13
C LEU A 296 3.37 11.85 -18.02
N CYS A 297 3.92 12.04 -16.81
CA CYS A 297 5.35 12.26 -16.62
C CYS A 297 6.20 11.14 -17.25
N TRP A 298 5.70 9.91 -17.26
CA TRP A 298 6.38 8.76 -17.84
C TRP A 298 6.54 8.86 -19.37
N ILE A 299 5.72 9.65 -20.06
CA ILE A 299 5.93 9.93 -21.50
C ILE A 299 7.29 10.60 -21.71
N GLN A 300 7.67 11.56 -20.86
CA GLN A 300 8.98 12.20 -20.98
C GLN A 300 10.12 11.23 -20.68
N PHE A 301 9.93 10.34 -19.70
CA PHE A 301 10.89 9.27 -19.42
C PHE A 301 11.10 8.38 -20.65
N GLY A 302 10.00 7.89 -21.24
CA GLY A 302 10.00 7.11 -22.47
C GLY A 302 10.65 7.81 -23.65
N TYR A 303 10.34 9.09 -23.85
CA TYR A 303 10.94 9.91 -24.90
C TYR A 303 12.46 9.99 -24.76
N SER A 304 12.95 10.14 -23.52
CA SER A 304 14.40 10.17 -23.27
C SER A 304 15.11 8.84 -23.51
N LEU A 305 14.37 7.72 -23.50
CA LEU A 305 14.88 6.39 -23.84
C LEU A 305 15.04 6.17 -25.34
N ARG A 306 14.38 6.98 -26.19
CA ARG A 306 14.39 6.80 -27.66
C ARG A 306 15.80 6.82 -28.26
N LYS A 307 16.71 7.61 -27.68
CA LYS A 307 18.12 7.70 -28.13
C LYS A 307 18.87 6.38 -28.04
N PHE A 308 18.38 5.45 -27.23
CA PHE A 308 18.99 4.13 -26.98
C PHE A 308 18.23 2.99 -27.68
N ARG A 309 17.39 3.32 -28.68
CA ARG A 309 16.53 2.35 -29.37
C ARG A 309 17.27 1.13 -29.92
N ASN A 310 18.52 1.31 -30.35
CA ASN A 310 19.34 0.25 -30.93
C ASN A 310 20.06 -0.61 -29.88
N ASP A 311 20.10 -0.17 -28.62
CA ASP A 311 20.84 -0.82 -27.54
C ASP A 311 19.97 -1.82 -26.74
N PHE A 312 18.74 -2.07 -27.19
CA PHE A 312 17.77 -2.87 -26.46
C PHE A 312 17.83 -4.35 -26.81
N SER A 313 17.89 -5.19 -25.76
CA SER A 313 17.87 -6.65 -25.90
C SER A 313 16.47 -7.22 -26.17
N ILE A 314 15.41 -6.42 -26.00
CA ILE A 314 14.02 -6.84 -26.20
C ILE A 314 13.35 -6.00 -27.29
N SER A 315 12.72 -6.69 -28.26
CA SER A 315 11.90 -6.04 -29.29
C SER A 315 10.62 -5.44 -28.68
N LEU A 316 10.60 -4.12 -28.54
CA LEU A 316 9.47 -3.32 -28.09
C LEU A 316 8.40 -3.09 -29.19
N GLN A 317 8.26 -3.98 -30.17
CA GLN A 317 7.37 -3.77 -31.31
C GLN A 317 5.88 -4.07 -31.02
N SER A 318 5.54 -4.96 -30.08
CA SER A 318 4.14 -5.22 -29.66
C SER A 318 3.93 -5.41 -28.14
N PRO A 319 4.40 -4.49 -27.27
CA PRO A 319 4.27 -4.65 -25.83
C PRO A 319 2.90 -4.24 -25.29
N VAL A 320 2.13 -3.36 -25.97
CA VAL A 320 0.84 -2.87 -25.42
C VAL A 320 -0.11 -4.02 -25.18
N LYS A 321 -0.39 -4.86 -26.20
CA LYS A 321 -1.28 -6.02 -26.05
C LYS A 321 -0.81 -6.96 -24.93
N LYS A 322 0.49 -7.23 -24.84
CA LYS A 322 1.06 -8.10 -23.80
C LYS A 322 0.93 -7.49 -22.40
N ILE A 323 1.25 -6.21 -22.25
CA ILE A 323 1.15 -5.49 -20.97
C ILE A 323 -0.31 -5.36 -20.53
N THR A 324 -1.23 -5.08 -21.45
CA THR A 324 -2.68 -5.07 -21.18
C THR A 324 -3.17 -6.45 -20.76
N LEU A 325 -2.79 -7.52 -21.46
CA LEU A 325 -3.16 -8.88 -21.09
C LEU A 325 -2.61 -9.26 -19.70
N LEU A 326 -1.35 -8.96 -19.42
CA LEU A 326 -0.74 -9.20 -18.11
C LEU A 326 -1.46 -8.43 -16.98
N PHE A 327 -1.84 -7.18 -17.24
CA PHE A 327 -2.64 -6.40 -16.30
C PHE A 327 -4.00 -7.05 -16.04
N LEU A 328 -4.74 -7.40 -17.09
CA LEU A 328 -6.05 -8.05 -16.96
C LEU A 328 -5.97 -9.39 -16.24
N LEU A 329 -4.96 -10.21 -16.55
CA LEU A 329 -4.70 -11.48 -15.86
C LEU A 329 -4.36 -11.25 -14.38
N ALA A 330 -3.50 -10.28 -14.06
CA ALA A 330 -3.15 -9.99 -12.67
C ALA A 330 -4.37 -9.54 -11.85
N VAL A 331 -5.23 -8.69 -12.43
CA VAL A 331 -6.49 -8.28 -11.79
C VAL A 331 -7.40 -9.49 -11.59
N PHE A 332 -7.63 -10.29 -12.64
CA PHE A 332 -8.49 -11.47 -12.58
C PHE A 332 -8.03 -12.48 -11.53
N ILE A 333 -6.75 -12.89 -11.58
CA ILE A 333 -6.15 -13.85 -10.64
C ILE A 333 -6.25 -13.33 -9.21
N SER A 334 -6.06 -12.02 -9.00
CA SER A 334 -6.12 -11.44 -7.66
C SER A 334 -7.50 -11.50 -7.03
N MET A 335 -8.57 -11.53 -7.83
CA MET A 335 -9.94 -11.60 -7.30
C MET A 335 -10.34 -13.01 -6.90
N LEU A 336 -9.72 -14.05 -7.49
CA LEU A 336 -10.11 -15.44 -7.29
C LEU A 336 -10.14 -15.86 -5.81
N PRO A 337 -9.11 -15.61 -4.97
CA PRO A 337 -9.14 -16.04 -3.57
C PRO A 337 -10.30 -15.43 -2.78
N THR A 338 -10.64 -14.16 -3.06
CA THR A 338 -11.69 -13.45 -2.32
C THR A 338 -13.08 -13.93 -2.77
N VAL A 339 -13.28 -14.12 -4.09
CA VAL A 339 -14.52 -14.65 -4.64
C VAL A 339 -14.76 -16.10 -4.17
N LEU A 340 -13.72 -16.94 -4.13
CA LEU A 340 -13.84 -18.33 -3.65
C LEU A 340 -14.14 -18.39 -2.14
N ALA A 341 -13.55 -17.50 -1.34
CA ALA A 341 -13.72 -17.51 0.11
C ALA A 341 -15.07 -16.91 0.58
N PHE A 342 -15.49 -15.81 -0.05
CA PHE A 342 -16.62 -14.98 0.40
C PHE A 342 -17.79 -14.90 -0.59
N GLY A 343 -17.63 -15.38 -1.83
CA GLY A 343 -18.66 -15.26 -2.88
C GLY A 343 -18.76 -13.85 -3.50
N ASN A 344 -17.83 -12.95 -3.21
CA ASN A 344 -17.83 -11.56 -3.70
C ASN A 344 -16.41 -10.96 -3.74
N LEU A 345 -16.25 -9.71 -4.18
CA LEU A 345 -14.94 -9.06 -4.31
C LEU A 345 -14.37 -8.49 -2.98
N GLY A 346 -15.03 -8.71 -1.85
CA GLY A 346 -14.63 -8.21 -0.54
C GLY A 346 -14.76 -6.68 -0.37
N PRO A 347 -14.30 -6.13 0.76
CA PRO A 347 -14.29 -4.69 1.01
C PRO A 347 -13.34 -3.94 0.06
N VAL A 348 -13.73 -2.78 -0.43
CA VAL A 348 -12.98 -2.02 -1.45
C VAL A 348 -11.51 -1.71 -1.07
N ARG A 349 -11.20 -1.51 0.22
CA ARG A 349 -9.81 -1.33 0.70
C ARG A 349 -8.87 -2.50 0.36
N THR A 350 -9.40 -3.70 0.17
CA THR A 350 -8.59 -4.87 -0.21
C THR A 350 -8.09 -4.78 -1.64
N TRP A 351 -8.63 -3.88 -2.48
CA TRP A 351 -8.25 -3.71 -3.89
C TRP A 351 -7.01 -2.83 -4.08
N THR A 352 -6.22 -2.62 -3.03
CA THR A 352 -5.00 -1.82 -3.06
C THR A 352 -3.98 -2.38 -4.08
N HIS A 353 -3.86 -3.70 -4.22
CA HIS A 353 -3.00 -4.32 -5.24
C HIS A 353 -3.48 -4.06 -6.67
N ILE A 354 -4.79 -3.90 -6.90
CA ILE A 354 -5.33 -3.55 -8.23
C ILE A 354 -4.93 -2.13 -8.60
N SER A 355 -4.98 -1.21 -7.63
CA SER A 355 -4.49 0.16 -7.81
C SER A 355 -3.00 0.18 -8.15
N PHE A 356 -2.22 -0.70 -7.52
CA PHE A 356 -0.81 -0.88 -7.83
C PHE A 356 -0.60 -1.41 -9.26
N PHE A 357 -1.33 -2.46 -9.67
CA PHE A 357 -1.27 -2.99 -11.04
C PHE A 357 -1.64 -1.93 -12.08
N LEU A 358 -2.67 -1.12 -11.80
CA LEU A 358 -3.07 -0.03 -12.68
C LEU A 358 -2.00 1.05 -12.78
N THR A 359 -1.29 1.34 -11.67
CA THR A 359 -0.17 2.29 -11.67
C THR A 359 1.00 1.79 -12.49
N VAL A 360 1.38 0.51 -12.33
CA VAL A 360 2.42 -0.13 -13.14
C VAL A 360 2.01 -0.12 -14.62
N TYR A 361 0.77 -0.50 -14.92
CA TYR A 361 0.21 -0.52 -16.28
C TYR A 361 0.29 0.87 -16.94
N ALA A 362 -0.23 1.91 -16.28
CA ALA A 362 -0.21 3.27 -16.82
C ALA A 362 1.21 3.83 -16.98
N SER A 363 2.10 3.57 -16.01
CA SER A 363 3.50 3.99 -16.08
C SER A 363 4.21 3.35 -17.27
N CYS A 364 4.02 2.04 -17.46
CA CYS A 364 4.56 1.30 -18.61
C CYS A 364 3.97 1.79 -19.94
N LEU A 365 2.66 2.01 -20.01
CA LEU A 365 1.99 2.48 -21.23
C LEU A 365 2.43 3.89 -21.62
N CYS A 366 2.49 4.82 -20.67
CA CYS A 366 2.95 6.19 -20.90
C CYS A 366 4.43 6.22 -21.29
N CYS A 367 5.27 5.45 -20.61
CA CYS A 367 6.68 5.27 -21.00
C CYS A 367 6.80 4.71 -22.43
N TYR A 368 6.02 3.69 -22.76
CA TYR A 368 6.01 3.13 -24.11
C TYR A 368 5.54 4.13 -25.17
N ALA A 369 4.50 4.91 -24.87
CA ALA A 369 4.00 5.97 -25.75
C ALA A 369 5.08 7.00 -26.03
N GLY A 370 5.76 7.51 -24.99
CA GLY A 370 6.89 8.44 -25.14
C GLY A 370 8.04 7.86 -25.96
N TYR A 371 8.31 6.57 -25.81
CA TYR A 371 9.36 5.87 -26.54
C TYR A 371 9.06 5.71 -28.04
N LYS A 372 7.80 5.39 -28.40
CA LYS A 372 7.40 5.08 -29.78
C LYS A 372 6.92 6.26 -30.59
N LEU A 373 6.21 7.21 -29.97
CA LEU A 373 5.60 8.31 -30.70
C LEU A 373 6.67 9.21 -31.30
N ASN A 374 6.47 9.60 -32.56
CA ASN A 374 7.32 10.58 -33.25
C ASN A 374 6.99 12.01 -32.80
N ILE A 375 7.15 12.29 -31.51
CA ILE A 375 6.92 13.61 -30.92
C ILE A 375 8.11 14.52 -31.26
N SER A 376 7.85 15.74 -31.74
CA SER A 376 8.89 16.73 -31.94
C SER A 376 9.52 17.16 -30.61
N GLU A 377 10.80 17.51 -30.60
CA GLU A 377 11.50 17.91 -29.37
C GLU A 377 10.85 19.11 -28.68
N LYS A 378 10.34 20.06 -29.47
CA LYS A 378 9.58 21.22 -28.98
C LYS A 378 8.31 20.76 -28.25
N LEU A 379 7.50 19.89 -28.85
CA LEU A 379 6.27 19.39 -28.24
C LEU A 379 6.55 18.55 -26.99
N ALA A 380 7.57 17.69 -27.01
CA ALA A 380 7.98 16.90 -25.85
C ALA A 380 8.42 17.80 -24.68
N THR A 381 9.21 18.84 -24.98
CA THR A 381 9.71 19.77 -23.97
C THR A 381 8.60 20.67 -23.40
N SER A 382 7.73 21.25 -24.25
CA SER A 382 6.58 22.02 -23.79
C SER A 382 5.60 21.15 -22.99
N GLY A 383 5.31 19.94 -23.46
CA GLY A 383 4.45 18.99 -22.75
C GLY A 383 5.01 18.60 -21.38
N PHE A 384 6.33 18.40 -21.26
CA PHE A 384 6.97 18.17 -19.96
C PHE A 384 6.74 19.33 -18.98
N TYR A 385 6.95 20.58 -19.40
CA TYR A 385 6.80 21.73 -18.49
C TYR A 385 5.34 21.94 -18.11
N LEU A 386 4.41 21.84 -19.05
CA LEU A 386 2.97 21.93 -18.77
C LEU A 386 2.52 20.83 -17.81
N ASN A 387 2.93 19.58 -18.03
CA ASN A 387 2.60 18.49 -17.12
C ASN A 387 3.23 18.69 -15.75
N SER A 388 4.48 19.16 -15.68
CA SER A 388 5.17 19.42 -14.42
C SER A 388 4.51 20.54 -13.63
N LEU A 389 4.09 21.62 -14.28
CA LEU A 389 3.31 22.69 -13.68
C LEU A 389 1.96 22.17 -13.16
N GLY A 390 1.28 21.33 -13.92
CA GLY A 390 0.06 20.66 -13.49
C GLY A 390 0.26 19.81 -12.23
N CYS A 391 1.31 18.99 -12.19
CA CYS A 391 1.72 18.20 -11.02
C CYS A 391 1.98 19.08 -9.79
N ILE A 392 2.73 20.17 -9.95
CA ILE A 392 3.05 21.13 -8.88
C ILE A 392 1.76 21.80 -8.37
N ALA A 393 0.91 22.29 -9.27
CA ALA A 393 -0.35 22.94 -8.91
C ALA A 393 -1.27 21.99 -8.13
N ILE A 394 -1.41 20.75 -8.58
CA ILE A 394 -2.20 19.72 -7.89
C ILE A 394 -1.65 19.50 -6.48
N LEU A 395 -0.34 19.32 -6.32
CA LEU A 395 0.28 19.11 -5.01
C LEU A 395 0.06 20.30 -4.07
N ILE A 396 0.27 21.54 -4.55
CA ILE A 396 0.02 22.75 -3.75
C ILE A 396 -1.44 22.82 -3.31
N ILE A 397 -2.39 22.54 -4.21
CA ILE A 397 -3.83 22.52 -3.90
C ILE A 397 -4.13 21.48 -2.82
N PHE A 398 -3.63 20.24 -2.97
CA PHE A 398 -3.87 19.19 -1.99
C PHE A 398 -3.23 19.48 -0.63
N ILE A 399 -2.00 20.01 -0.60
CA ILE A 399 -1.33 20.42 0.64
C ILE A 399 -2.14 21.53 1.32
N SER A 400 -2.46 22.60 0.60
CA SER A 400 -3.19 23.76 1.13
C SER A 400 -4.59 23.40 1.62
N TYR A 401 -5.25 22.45 0.97
CA TYR A 401 -6.59 21.99 1.36
C TYR A 401 -6.58 20.98 2.51
N GLN A 402 -5.59 20.09 2.57
CA GLN A 402 -5.52 19.05 3.59
C GLN A 402 -4.92 19.55 4.90
N TYR A 403 -3.87 20.39 4.85
CA TYR A 403 -3.18 20.90 6.02
C TYR A 403 -4.12 21.44 7.13
N PRO A 404 -4.99 22.44 6.87
CA PRO A 404 -5.84 22.97 7.92
C PRO A 404 -6.83 21.94 8.48
N ARG A 405 -7.24 20.94 7.69
CA ARG A 405 -8.15 19.88 8.14
C ARG A 405 -7.47 18.89 9.05
N VAL A 406 -6.30 18.40 8.64
CA VAL A 406 -5.56 17.40 9.42
C VAL A 406 -4.98 18.02 10.69
N SER A 407 -4.58 19.30 10.67
CA SER A 407 -4.13 20.02 11.86
C SER A 407 -5.26 20.17 12.88
N ALA A 408 -6.38 20.77 12.49
CA ALA A 408 -7.53 20.96 13.37
C ALA A 408 -8.08 19.63 13.90
N TYR A 409 -8.06 18.58 13.08
CA TYR A 409 -8.40 17.22 13.52
C TYR A 409 -7.43 16.67 14.56
N SER A 410 -6.13 16.74 14.31
CA SER A 410 -5.12 16.23 15.25
C SER A 410 -5.15 16.98 16.59
N GLU A 411 -5.31 18.30 16.56
CA GLU A 411 -5.44 19.14 17.74
C GLU A 411 -6.71 18.82 18.53
N ALA A 412 -7.85 18.62 17.86
CA ALA A 412 -9.09 18.23 18.52
C ALA A 412 -9.02 16.85 19.19
N VAL A 413 -8.28 15.91 18.59
CA VAL A 413 -8.02 14.61 19.22
C VAL A 413 -7.15 14.79 20.46
N ASP A 414 -6.05 15.54 20.36
CA ASP A 414 -5.14 15.76 21.50
C ASP A 414 -5.87 16.45 22.66
N GLN A 415 -6.63 17.52 22.38
CA GLN A 415 -7.47 18.21 23.37
C GLN A 415 -8.49 17.29 24.03
N ARG A 416 -9.13 16.40 23.27
CA ARG A 416 -10.08 15.42 23.83
C ARG A 416 -9.39 14.45 24.79
N ILE A 417 -8.21 13.95 24.44
CA ILE A 417 -7.45 13.04 25.30
C ILE A 417 -7.03 13.74 26.60
N ASP A 418 -6.56 14.98 26.51
CA ASP A 418 -6.15 15.77 27.67
C ASP A 418 -7.35 16.13 28.57
N TYR A 419 -8.50 16.44 27.98
CA TYR A 419 -9.76 16.65 28.70
C TYR A 419 -10.18 15.41 29.49
N LEU A 420 -10.17 14.23 28.85
CA LEU A 420 -10.53 12.97 29.50
C LEU A 420 -9.60 12.63 30.66
N LYS A 421 -8.28 12.79 30.48
CA LYS A 421 -7.29 12.60 31.56
C LYS A 421 -7.51 13.57 32.71
N THR A 422 -7.81 14.84 32.41
CA THR A 422 -8.09 15.86 33.42
C THR A 422 -9.33 15.52 34.24
N LEU A 423 -10.40 15.06 33.58
CA LEU A 423 -11.60 14.59 34.29
C LEU A 423 -11.32 13.36 35.15
N ASN A 424 -10.52 12.41 34.66
CA ASN A 424 -10.14 11.23 35.42
C ASN A 424 -9.37 11.60 36.69
N ASN A 425 -8.40 12.53 36.56
CA ASN A 425 -7.62 13.04 37.69
C ASN A 425 -8.47 13.81 38.71
N LYS A 426 -9.61 14.39 38.29
CA LYS A 426 -10.58 15.05 39.16
C LYS A 426 -11.58 14.09 39.81
N GLY A 427 -11.45 12.78 39.58
CA GLY A 427 -12.33 11.77 40.15
C GLY A 427 -13.72 11.69 39.52
N GLN A 428 -13.87 12.10 38.26
CA GLN A 428 -15.11 11.94 37.50
C GLN A 428 -15.56 10.48 37.48
N LYS A 429 -16.86 10.23 37.73
CA LYS A 429 -17.45 8.87 37.72
C LYS A 429 -18.59 8.72 36.72
N GLU A 430 -19.27 9.81 36.35
CA GLU A 430 -20.42 9.76 35.45
C GLU A 430 -19.98 9.69 33.98
N THR A 431 -20.82 9.08 33.15
CA THR A 431 -20.60 8.97 31.71
C THR A 431 -20.43 10.34 31.05
N VAL A 432 -19.33 10.52 30.32
CA VAL A 432 -19.01 11.77 29.64
C VAL A 432 -19.43 11.70 28.17
N ALA A 433 -20.28 12.64 27.76
CA ALA A 433 -20.65 12.82 26.37
C ALA A 433 -19.63 13.73 25.65
N LEU A 434 -19.05 13.25 24.56
CA LEU A 434 -18.01 13.94 23.81
C LEU A 434 -18.56 14.50 22.49
N THR A 435 -18.22 15.75 22.18
CA THR A 435 -18.54 16.39 20.90
C THR A 435 -17.86 15.64 19.74
N PRO A 436 -18.50 15.49 18.56
CA PRO A 436 -17.88 14.80 17.41
C PRO A 436 -16.54 15.40 16.97
N LEU A 437 -15.62 14.57 16.46
CA LEU A 437 -14.37 15.06 15.87
C LEU A 437 -14.64 15.80 14.56
N PRO A 438 -13.84 16.83 14.22
CA PRO A 438 -13.86 17.41 12.88
C PRO A 438 -13.40 16.39 11.83
N LYS A 439 -13.61 16.71 10.54
CA LYS A 439 -13.26 15.81 9.44
C LYS A 439 -11.74 15.57 9.37
N SER A 440 -11.32 14.30 9.41
CA SER A 440 -9.91 13.87 9.39
C SER A 440 -9.19 14.00 8.04
N GLY A 441 -9.86 14.51 7.01
CA GLY A 441 -9.27 14.66 5.67
C GLY A 441 -8.90 13.31 5.05
N PHE A 442 -7.62 13.12 4.72
CA PHE A 442 -7.07 11.86 4.21
C PHE A 442 -6.62 10.86 5.30
N LEU A 443 -6.76 11.21 6.57
CA LEU A 443 -6.41 10.34 7.69
C LEU A 443 -7.60 9.50 8.12
N THR A 444 -7.33 8.33 8.68
CA THR A 444 -8.37 7.52 9.33
C THR A 444 -8.74 8.10 10.69
N SER A 445 -10.04 8.10 11.01
CA SER A 445 -10.56 8.81 12.19
C SER A 445 -10.37 8.01 13.49
N ALA A 446 -10.13 8.73 14.59
CA ALA A 446 -10.08 8.28 15.97
C ALA A 446 -11.47 8.37 16.65
N GLU A 447 -12.52 8.53 15.86
CA GLU A 447 -13.86 8.79 16.38
C GLU A 447 -14.47 7.58 17.11
N ILE A 448 -15.15 7.89 18.21
CA ILE A 448 -15.82 6.92 19.08
C ILE A 448 -17.29 6.67 18.65
N GLN A 449 -17.92 5.65 19.23
CA GLN A 449 -19.31 5.25 18.94
C GLN A 449 -20.31 6.00 19.84
N GLY A 450 -21.55 6.10 19.38
CA GLY A 450 -22.67 6.61 20.17
C GLY A 450 -23.02 5.70 21.34
N ASP A 451 -22.92 4.39 21.14
CA ASP A 451 -23.09 3.39 22.21
C ASP A 451 -21.86 3.36 23.13
N GLN A 452 -22.10 3.60 24.43
CA GLN A 452 -21.07 3.53 25.48
C GLN A 452 -20.46 2.13 25.64
N ASN A 453 -21.22 1.08 25.32
CA ASN A 453 -20.76 -0.31 25.37
C ASN A 453 -20.03 -0.74 24.09
N GLY A 454 -19.90 0.16 23.13
CA GLY A 454 -19.18 -0.08 21.90
C GLY A 454 -17.71 -0.43 22.15
N LEU A 455 -17.18 -1.40 21.40
CA LEU A 455 -15.81 -1.90 21.55
C LEU A 455 -14.76 -0.78 21.50
N ARG A 456 -14.98 0.24 20.65
CA ARG A 456 -14.06 1.38 20.50
C ARG A 456 -14.02 2.23 21.77
N ASN A 457 -15.18 2.48 22.38
CA ASN A 457 -15.32 3.30 23.58
C ASN A 457 -14.69 2.56 24.78
N GLN A 458 -15.02 1.28 24.94
CA GLN A 458 -14.48 0.43 25.99
C GLN A 458 -12.96 0.25 25.87
N SER A 459 -12.44 0.10 24.65
CA SER A 459 -10.99 0.00 24.43
C SER A 459 -10.28 1.31 24.74
N LEU A 460 -10.84 2.46 24.34
CA LEU A 460 -10.26 3.77 24.66
C LEU A 460 -10.30 4.05 26.17
N LYS A 461 -11.42 3.73 26.83
CA LYS A 461 -11.57 3.82 28.30
C LYS A 461 -10.46 3.06 29.00
N ARG A 462 -10.24 1.79 28.63
CA ARG A 462 -9.18 0.95 29.20
C ARG A 462 -7.78 1.46 28.88
N LEU A 463 -7.52 1.89 27.64
CA LEU A 463 -6.21 2.43 27.23
C LEU A 463 -5.79 3.69 27.99
N LEU A 464 -6.76 4.51 28.37
CA LEU A 464 -6.57 5.75 29.13
C LEU A 464 -6.82 5.58 30.63
N GLU A 465 -7.13 4.35 31.08
CA GLU A 465 -7.41 4.03 32.48
C GLU A 465 -8.51 4.92 33.09
N LEU A 466 -9.57 5.18 32.33
CA LEU A 466 -10.67 6.05 32.76
C LEU A 466 -11.63 5.31 33.71
N ASN A 467 -12.00 5.98 34.81
CA ASN A 467 -12.94 5.47 35.81
C ASN A 467 -14.42 5.68 35.46
N PHE A 468 -14.70 6.21 34.27
CA PHE A 468 -16.05 6.55 33.79
C PHE A 468 -16.22 6.13 32.33
N ASP A 469 -17.47 5.98 31.90
CA ASP A 469 -17.79 5.64 30.51
C ASP A 469 -17.78 6.87 29.60
N ILE A 470 -17.55 6.63 28.31
CA ILE A 470 -17.55 7.69 27.29
C ILE A 470 -18.54 7.33 26.19
N LYS A 471 -19.23 8.35 25.68
CA LYS A 471 -20.11 8.21 24.51
C LYS A 471 -19.99 9.40 23.58
N LYS A 472 -20.23 9.17 22.29
CA LYS A 472 -20.37 10.26 21.32
C LYS A 472 -21.69 10.99 21.56
N ASN A 473 -21.66 12.31 21.57
CA ASN A 473 -22.87 13.11 21.59
C ASN A 473 -23.56 13.05 20.22
N GLU A 474 -24.85 12.74 20.19
CA GLU A 474 -25.68 12.82 18.99
C GLU A 474 -26.17 14.27 18.89
N GLN A 475 -25.59 15.03 17.96
CA GLN A 475 -26.08 16.35 17.58
C GLN A 475 -27.02 16.25 16.38
#